data_AF-A0A959G727-F1
#
_entry.id   AF-A0A959G727-F1
#
_cell.length_a   1.000
_cell.length_b   1.000
_cell.length_c   1.000
_cell.angle_alpha   90.00
_cell.angle_beta   90.00
_cell.angle_gamma   90.00
#
_symmetry.space_group_name_H-M   'P 1'
#
loop_
_entity.id
_entity.type
_entity.pdbx_description
1 polymer ?
#
loop_
_entity_poly.entity_id
_entity_poly.type
_entity_poly.pdbx_seq_one_letter_code
_entity_poly.pdbx_strand_id
1 'polypeptide(L)' 'MGRGDKRTKRGKISISSYGNSRPKAKKTSKKSGQ' A
#
# COMPACT_ATOMS: atom_id res chain seq x y z
N MET A 1 2.21 -12.29 -5.79
CA MET A 1 3.45 -11.48 -5.65
C MET A 1 4.02 -11.64 -4.24
N GLY A 2 5.31 -11.97 -4.12
CA GLY A 2 5.99 -12.32 -2.88
C GLY A 2 6.55 -11.12 -2.08
N ARG A 3 7.27 -11.40 -0.99
CA ARG A 3 7.87 -10.38 -0.10
C ARG A 3 8.99 -9.57 -0.75
N GLY A 4 9.63 -10.08 -1.82
CA GLY A 4 10.66 -9.34 -2.56
C GLY A 4 10.13 -8.24 -3.48
N ASP A 5 8.84 -8.27 -3.82
CA ASP A 5 8.27 -7.32 -4.77
C ASP A 5 7.87 -5.99 -4.09
N LYS A 6 8.76 -5.01 -4.22
CA LYS A 6 8.63 -3.66 -3.66
C LYS A 6 7.43 -2.87 -4.20
N ARG A 7 6.78 -3.31 -5.28
CA ARG A 7 5.56 -2.64 -5.80
C ARG A 7 4.32 -3.06 -5.04
N THR A 8 4.34 -4.20 -4.34
CA THR A 8 3.20 -4.71 -3.60
C THR A 8 3.15 -4.27 -2.15
N LYS A 9 1.96 -4.33 -1.55
CA LYS A 9 1.77 -4.10 -0.11
C LYS A 9 2.68 -5.02 0.72
N ARG A 10 2.80 -6.30 0.35
CA ARG A 10 3.62 -7.30 1.07
C ARG A 10 5.11 -6.97 0.99
N GLY A 11 5.62 -6.58 -0.18
CA GLY A 11 7.02 -6.17 -0.28
C GLY A 11 7.31 -4.85 0.41
N LYS A 12 6.40 -3.86 0.33
CA LYS A 12 6.49 -2.61 1.09
C LYS A 12 6.49 -2.84 2.61
N ILE A 13 5.75 -3.84 3.11
CA ILE A 13 5.81 -4.28 4.52
C ILE A 13 7.20 -4.85 4.84
N SER A 14 7.72 -5.73 3.99
CA SER A 14 9.01 -6.40 4.21
C SER A 14 10.18 -5.42 4.33
N ILE A 15 10.15 -4.30 3.59
CA ILE A 15 11.21 -3.27 3.63
C ILE A 15 10.85 -2.06 4.49
N SER A 16 9.79 -2.15 5.30
CA SER A 16 9.29 -1.06 6.14
C SER A 16 9.17 0.31 5.43
N SER A 17 8.76 0.31 4.16
CA SER A 17 8.56 1.54 3.37
C SER A 17 7.09 1.74 3.00
N TYR A 18 6.76 2.95 2.56
CA TYR A 18 5.40 3.33 2.16
C TYR A 18 5.36 3.69 0.67
N GLY A 19 4.15 3.80 0.12
CA GLY A 19 3.90 4.17 -1.26
C GLY A 19 2.45 3.92 -1.64
N ASN A 20 2.12 3.98 -2.93
CA ASN A 20 0.74 3.83 -3.42
C ASN A 20 0.08 2.53 -2.95
N SER A 21 0.83 1.43 -2.91
CA SER A 21 0.34 0.12 -2.45
C SER A 21 0.36 -0.08 -0.92
N ARG A 22 1.04 0.80 -0.16
CA ARG A 22 1.05 0.81 1.33
C ARG A 22 1.10 2.27 1.83
N PRO A 23 -0.04 2.99 1.85
CA PRO A 23 -0.09 4.37 2.35
C PRO A 23 0.07 4.44 3.88
N LYS A 24 0.67 5.53 4.40
CA LYS A 24 0.92 5.75 5.85
C LYS A 24 -0.36 6.00 6.65
N ALA A 25 -1.25 6.79 6.11
CA ALA A 25 -2.57 7.05 6.66
C ALA A 25 -3.61 6.47 5.69
N LYS A 26 -4.73 5.98 6.21
CA LYS A 26 -5.92 5.81 5.38
C LYS A 26 -6.23 7.20 4.83
N LYS A 27 -5.84 7.50 3.58
CA LYS A 27 -6.66 8.41 2.79
C LYS A 27 -7.99 7.69 2.77
N THR A 28 -8.91 8.16 3.59
CA THR A 28 -10.33 7.88 3.47
C THR A 28 -10.71 8.34 2.07
N SER A 29 -10.44 7.50 1.08
CA SER A 29 -11.25 7.50 -0.13
C SER A 29 -12.62 7.06 0.38
N LYS A 30 -13.40 8.02 0.89
CA LYS A 30 -14.80 8.09 0.52
C LYS A 30 -14.75 7.90 -0.99
N LYS A 31 -15.06 6.70 -1.46
CA LYS A 31 -15.67 6.61 -2.78
C LYS A 31 -16.93 7.44 -2.63
N SER A 32 -16.85 8.66 -3.16
CA SER A 32 -17.99 9.38 -3.71
C SER A 32 -18.87 8.36 -4.43
N GLY A 33 -20.17 8.47 -4.19
CA GLY A 33 -21.15 7.45 -4.49
C GLY A 33 -21.09 6.84 -5.89
N GLN A 34 -21.44 5.56 -5.92
CA GLN A 34 -22.32 4.97 -6.90
C GLN A 34 -23.35 4.14 -6.12
#